data_AF-A0A6V7WLZ1-F1
#
_entry.id   AF-A0A6V7WLZ1-F1
#
_cell.length_a   1.000
_cell.length_b   1.000
_cell.length_c   1.000
_cell.angle_alpha   90.00
_cell.angle_beta   90.00
_cell.angle_gamma   90.00
#
_symmetry.space_group_name_H-M   'P 1'
#
loop_
_entity.id
_entity.type
_entity.pdbx_description
1 polymer ?
#
loop_
_entity_poly.entity_id
_entity_poly.type
_entity_poly.pdbx_seq_one_letter_code
_entity_poly.pdbx_strand_id
1 'polypeptide(L)'
;MEEWTPTAMSYEEASSTLKKWREEHARRSEDVVEIWEFVLSRYCAALGDELWVVLEQVAIAALDQARHDLAIDCIQQLHQQFPKSMRVTKLQAMRLEAIGNYEDADKLYEKLIEADETNQVFRKRRIAILIAKGERQGAIRELNKYLESFGTDTEGWLQLSELFLQEGDYTRAAFCFEELILSNPHNSCYLQKMAEIRYTLGGQENIELAKSYFEKSASISSSAASLYGLILCYNQLAQKASGQRKHEIVLAAQNVCDRLLLLYDNEETDTSSNEIIERQPNFEKQIGVIKFLKSCFKE
;
A
#
# COMPACT_ATOMS: atom_id res chain seq x y z
N MET A 1 -4.20 22.72 -24.75
CA MET A 1 -3.11 21.90 -24.18
C MET A 1 -2.41 21.31 -25.38
N GLU A 2 -1.20 21.78 -25.69
CA GLU A 2 -0.40 21.20 -26.78
C GLU A 2 -0.08 19.74 -26.41
N GLU A 3 -0.31 18.84 -27.36
CA GLU A 3 0.06 17.42 -27.26
C GLU A 3 1.58 17.32 -27.06
N TRP A 4 2.00 16.81 -25.91
CA TRP A 4 3.40 16.55 -25.63
C TRP A 4 3.92 15.52 -26.64
N THR A 5 4.90 15.92 -27.48
CA THR A 5 5.49 15.07 -28.52
C THR A 5 7.01 15.07 -28.38
N PRO A 6 7.62 14.02 -27.78
CA PRO A 6 9.07 13.98 -27.56
C PRO A 6 9.90 13.99 -28.84
N THR A 7 9.31 13.64 -29.99
CA THR A 7 9.96 13.68 -31.31
C THR A 7 10.34 15.09 -31.78
N ALA A 8 9.75 16.14 -31.20
CA ALA A 8 10.04 17.54 -31.55
C ALA A 8 11.12 18.18 -30.67
N MET A 9 11.63 17.49 -29.64
CA MET A 9 12.58 18.04 -28.69
C MET A 9 14.00 18.11 -29.25
N SER A 10 14.71 19.20 -28.97
CA SER A 10 16.16 19.30 -29.23
C SER A 10 16.98 18.47 -28.23
N TYR A 11 18.26 18.23 -28.56
CA TYR A 11 19.19 17.53 -27.67
C TYR A 11 19.34 18.25 -26.32
N GLU A 12 19.51 19.57 -26.33
CA GLU A 12 19.68 20.38 -25.13
C GLU A 12 18.43 20.33 -24.24
N GLU A 13 17.23 20.42 -24.84
CA GLU A 13 15.96 20.31 -24.13
C GLU A 13 15.76 18.92 -23.52
N ALA A 14 16.03 17.85 -24.28
CA ALA A 14 15.94 16.47 -23.81
C ALA A 14 16.88 16.21 -22.62
N SER A 15 18.15 16.62 -22.75
CA SER A 15 19.15 16.44 -21.69
C SER A 15 18.79 17.24 -20.43
N SER A 16 18.35 18.49 -20.59
CA SER A 16 17.92 19.34 -19.48
C SER A 16 16.67 18.79 -18.78
N THR A 17 15.72 18.29 -19.56
CA THR A 17 14.46 17.71 -19.05
C THR A 17 14.72 16.47 -18.20
N LEU A 18 15.52 15.53 -18.71
CA LEU A 18 15.87 14.33 -17.95
C LEU A 18 16.61 14.68 -16.65
N LYS A 19 17.54 15.64 -16.71
CA LYS A 19 18.25 16.13 -15.52
C LYS A 19 17.29 16.72 -14.49
N LYS A 20 16.37 17.59 -14.92
CA LYS A 20 15.35 18.18 -14.05
C LYS A 20 14.50 17.11 -13.38
N TRP A 21 14.04 16.09 -14.11
CA TRP A 21 13.24 15.01 -13.53
C TRP A 21 14.02 14.14 -12.55
N ARG A 22 15.34 13.97 -12.74
CA ARG A 22 16.18 13.32 -11.73
C ARG A 22 16.25 14.14 -10.45
N GLU A 23 16.44 15.44 -10.56
CA GLU A 23 16.53 16.35 -9.41
C GLU A 23 15.19 16.44 -8.65
N GLU A 24 14.07 16.48 -9.37
CA GLU A 24 12.72 16.52 -8.81
C GLU A 24 12.18 15.15 -8.37
N HIS A 25 12.93 14.06 -8.62
CA HIS A 25 12.50 12.68 -8.35
C HIS A 25 11.15 12.34 -9.03
N ALA A 26 10.92 12.91 -10.22
CA ALA A 26 9.68 12.75 -10.96
C ALA A 26 9.62 11.38 -11.65
N ARG A 27 8.60 10.58 -11.33
CA ARG A 27 8.37 9.27 -11.97
C ARG A 27 7.62 9.44 -13.29
N ARG A 28 8.36 9.61 -14.38
CA ARG A 28 7.85 9.82 -15.75
C ARG A 28 8.40 8.74 -16.70
N SER A 29 8.15 7.47 -16.37
CA SER A 29 8.86 6.34 -16.97
C SER A 29 8.60 6.17 -18.47
N GLU A 30 7.39 6.48 -18.95
CA GLU A 30 7.07 6.49 -20.39
C GLU A 30 7.92 7.54 -21.11
N ASP A 31 7.81 8.79 -20.64
CA ASP A 31 8.47 9.91 -21.27
C ASP A 31 10.00 9.81 -21.28
N VAL A 32 10.58 9.26 -20.21
CA VAL A 32 12.03 9.01 -20.13
C VAL A 32 12.48 8.04 -21.21
N VAL A 33 11.71 6.96 -21.44
CA VAL A 33 12.01 5.97 -22.48
C VAL A 33 11.87 6.60 -23.86
N GLU A 34 10.80 7.36 -24.11
CA GLU A 34 10.59 8.02 -25.39
C GLU A 34 11.67 9.06 -25.72
N ILE A 35 12.05 9.91 -24.74
CA ILE A 35 13.15 10.87 -24.93
C ILE A 35 14.47 10.17 -25.27
N TRP A 36 14.73 9.03 -24.64
CA TRP A 36 15.92 8.24 -24.95
C TRP A 36 15.87 7.66 -26.36
N GLU A 37 14.79 6.97 -26.72
CA GLU A 37 14.64 6.29 -28.01
C GLU A 37 14.60 7.27 -29.19
N PHE A 38 13.87 8.37 -29.04
CA PHE A 38 13.66 9.33 -30.13
C PHE A 38 14.72 10.42 -30.23
N VAL A 39 15.43 10.74 -29.15
CA VAL A 39 16.39 11.86 -29.14
C VAL A 39 17.77 11.41 -28.68
N LEU A 40 17.94 11.08 -27.39
CA LEU A 40 19.27 11.03 -26.75
C LEU A 40 20.13 9.84 -27.17
N SER A 41 19.54 8.71 -27.56
CA SER A 41 20.29 7.51 -28.01
C SER A 41 21.21 7.77 -29.21
N ARG A 42 20.94 8.83 -30.00
CA ARG A 42 21.76 9.24 -31.15
C ARG A 42 22.93 10.16 -30.77
N TYR A 43 22.95 10.67 -29.54
CA TYR A 43 23.90 11.69 -29.06
C TYR A 43 24.75 11.19 -27.88
N CYS A 44 24.96 9.88 -27.74
CA CYS A 44 25.75 9.31 -26.63
C CYS A 44 27.14 9.94 -26.46
N ALA A 45 27.82 10.27 -27.57
CA ALA A 45 29.13 10.93 -27.52
C ALA A 45 29.05 12.38 -27.01
N ALA A 46 27.95 13.09 -27.30
CA ALA A 46 27.75 14.47 -26.87
C ALA A 46 27.39 14.58 -25.37
N LEU A 47 26.76 13.54 -24.82
CA LEU A 47 26.43 13.45 -23.39
C LEU A 47 27.69 13.36 -22.50
N GLY A 48 28.79 12.80 -23.01
CA GLY A 48 30.02 12.65 -22.24
C GLY A 48 29.78 11.89 -20.93
N ASP A 49 30.19 12.49 -19.80
CA ASP A 49 30.04 11.87 -18.47
C ASP A 49 28.57 11.78 -17.99
N GLU A 50 27.67 12.64 -18.49
CA GLU A 50 26.24 12.58 -18.15
C GLU A 50 25.56 11.32 -18.72
N LEU A 51 26.16 10.69 -19.73
CA LEU A 51 25.65 9.47 -20.35
C LEU A 51 25.32 8.40 -19.31
N TRP A 52 26.19 8.20 -18.32
CA TRP A 52 26.03 7.12 -17.36
C TRP A 52 24.84 7.33 -16.43
N VAL A 53 24.59 8.58 -16.03
CA VAL A 53 23.43 8.93 -15.18
C VAL A 53 22.14 8.85 -16.00
N VAL A 54 22.18 9.23 -17.27
CA VAL A 54 21.06 9.07 -18.21
C VAL A 54 20.75 7.59 -18.42
N LEU A 55 21.75 6.75 -18.69
CA LEU A 55 21.56 5.30 -18.88
C LEU A 55 20.96 4.62 -17.64
N GLU A 56 21.34 5.04 -16.42
CA GLU A 56 20.73 4.53 -15.20
C GLU A 56 19.26 4.95 -15.07
N GLN A 57 18.94 6.22 -15.36
CA GLN A 57 17.57 6.71 -15.37
C GLN A 57 16.70 5.97 -16.40
N VAL A 58 17.23 5.77 -17.60
CA VAL A 58 16.56 5.03 -18.68
C VAL A 58 16.39 3.56 -18.32
N ALA A 59 17.39 2.92 -17.70
CA ALA A 59 17.27 1.53 -17.26
C ALA A 59 16.13 1.36 -16.23
N ILE A 60 16.00 2.28 -15.28
CA ILE A 60 14.91 2.25 -14.28
C ILE A 60 13.55 2.47 -14.96
N ALA A 61 13.45 3.48 -15.83
CA ALA A 61 12.22 3.78 -16.55
C ALA A 61 11.79 2.63 -17.49
N ALA A 62 12.75 1.99 -18.16
CA ALA A 62 12.52 0.84 -19.01
C ALA A 62 12.02 -0.38 -18.22
N LEU A 63 12.54 -0.61 -17.00
CA LEU A 63 12.03 -1.66 -16.11
C LEU A 63 10.59 -1.38 -15.66
N ASP A 64 10.27 -0.14 -15.32
CA ASP A 64 8.90 0.28 -14.99
C ASP A 64 7.92 0.05 -16.15
N GLN A 65 8.38 0.21 -17.40
CA GLN A 65 7.59 0.00 -18.62
C GLN A 65 7.65 -1.43 -19.17
N ALA A 66 8.24 -2.38 -18.43
CA ALA A 66 8.49 -3.75 -18.89
C ALA A 66 9.27 -3.85 -20.23
N ARG A 67 9.99 -2.79 -20.62
CA ARG A 67 10.92 -2.74 -21.77
C ARG A 67 12.26 -3.38 -21.38
N HIS A 68 12.23 -4.71 -21.21
CA HIS A 68 13.39 -5.47 -20.76
C HIS A 68 14.57 -5.47 -21.75
N ASP A 69 14.28 -5.26 -23.03
CA ASP A 69 15.22 -5.05 -24.13
C ASP A 69 16.07 -3.79 -23.88
N LEU A 70 15.42 -2.66 -23.65
CA LEU A 70 16.13 -1.41 -23.40
C LEU A 70 16.86 -1.43 -22.05
N ALA A 71 16.22 -2.00 -21.02
CA ALA A 71 16.85 -2.12 -19.70
C ALA A 71 18.14 -2.94 -19.74
N ILE A 72 18.17 -4.08 -20.46
CA ILE A 72 19.38 -4.90 -20.54
C ILE A 72 20.51 -4.16 -21.26
N ASP A 73 20.21 -3.44 -22.34
CA ASP A 73 21.20 -2.70 -23.12
C ASP A 73 21.86 -1.60 -22.30
N CYS A 74 21.06 -0.80 -21.58
CA CYS A 74 21.58 0.23 -20.67
C CYS A 74 22.43 -0.38 -19.55
N ILE A 75 21.96 -1.46 -18.92
CA ILE A 75 22.67 -2.12 -17.81
C ILE A 75 23.99 -2.74 -18.28
N GLN A 76 24.05 -3.31 -19.48
CA GLN A 76 25.28 -3.88 -20.04
C GLN A 76 26.33 -2.80 -20.28
N GLN A 77 25.96 -1.66 -20.87
CA GLN A 77 26.87 -0.54 -21.07
C GLN A 77 27.42 -0.01 -19.73
N LEU A 78 26.54 0.15 -18.73
CA LEU A 78 26.93 0.54 -17.39
C LEU A 78 27.86 -0.48 -16.72
N HIS A 79 27.63 -1.78 -16.93
CA HIS A 79 28.47 -2.84 -16.37
C HIS A 79 29.86 -2.89 -17.01
N GLN A 80 29.97 -2.66 -18.33
CA GLN A 80 31.25 -2.59 -19.02
C GLN A 80 32.11 -1.44 -18.48
N GLN A 81 31.50 -0.28 -18.24
CA GLN A 81 32.20 0.88 -17.71
C GLN A 81 32.50 0.75 -16.20
N PHE A 82 31.58 0.17 -15.42
CA PHE A 82 31.67 0.09 -13.97
C PHE A 82 31.42 -1.34 -13.43
N PRO A 83 32.31 -2.31 -13.72
CA PRO A 83 32.06 -3.73 -13.45
C PRO A 83 31.95 -4.09 -11.97
N LYS A 84 32.46 -3.24 -11.07
CA LYS A 84 32.41 -3.43 -9.61
C LYS A 84 31.42 -2.51 -8.90
N SER A 85 30.59 -1.78 -9.65
CA SER A 85 29.65 -0.83 -9.06
C SER A 85 28.45 -1.53 -8.41
N MET A 86 28.18 -1.18 -7.15
CA MET A 86 26.99 -1.64 -6.44
C MET A 86 25.70 -1.02 -7.03
N ARG A 87 25.76 0.18 -7.62
CA ARG A 87 24.62 0.77 -8.35
C ARG A 87 24.24 -0.07 -9.57
N VAL A 88 25.23 -0.53 -10.33
CA VAL A 88 24.99 -1.42 -11.48
C VAL A 88 24.49 -2.79 -11.02
N THR A 89 25.06 -3.34 -9.94
CA THR A 89 24.60 -4.60 -9.33
C THR A 89 23.12 -4.50 -8.91
N LYS A 90 22.69 -3.37 -8.34
CA LYS A 90 21.28 -3.08 -8.04
C LYS A 90 20.40 -3.13 -9.29
N LEU A 91 20.80 -2.50 -10.39
CA LEU A 91 20.01 -2.53 -11.63
C LEU A 91 19.91 -3.95 -12.20
N GLN A 92 20.98 -4.73 -12.13
CA GLN A 92 20.97 -6.14 -12.52
C GLN A 92 20.00 -6.96 -11.67
N ALA A 93 19.99 -6.76 -10.35
CA ALA A 93 19.04 -7.42 -9.44
C ALA A 93 17.59 -7.04 -9.75
N MET A 94 17.31 -5.74 -9.95
CA MET A 94 15.98 -5.24 -10.32
C MET A 94 15.50 -5.84 -11.65
N ARG A 95 16.38 -5.96 -12.64
CA ARG A 95 16.04 -6.59 -13.92
C ARG A 95 15.70 -8.07 -13.74
N LEU A 96 16.51 -8.82 -12.99
CA LEU A 96 16.28 -10.25 -12.74
C LEU A 96 14.95 -10.47 -12.01
N GLU A 97 14.65 -9.63 -11.03
CA GLU A 97 13.36 -9.63 -10.33
C GLU A 97 12.20 -9.33 -11.28
N ALA A 98 12.34 -8.32 -12.16
CA ALA A 98 11.30 -7.93 -13.11
C ALA A 98 10.96 -9.04 -14.14
N ILE A 99 11.93 -9.88 -14.50
CA ILE A 99 11.72 -11.03 -15.40
C ILE A 99 11.35 -12.33 -14.64
N GLY A 100 11.18 -12.27 -13.32
CA GLY A 100 10.83 -13.43 -12.48
C GLY A 100 11.98 -14.41 -12.21
N ASN A 101 13.23 -14.09 -12.56
CA ASN A 101 14.39 -14.88 -12.14
C ASN A 101 14.80 -14.50 -10.72
N TYR A 102 14.02 -14.97 -9.76
CA TYR A 102 14.13 -14.60 -8.37
C TYR A 102 15.36 -15.20 -7.68
N GLU A 103 15.81 -16.39 -8.07
CA GLU A 103 16.97 -17.06 -7.48
C GLU A 103 18.25 -16.25 -7.69
N ASP A 104 18.47 -15.76 -8.91
CA ASP A 104 19.66 -14.96 -9.21
C ASP A 104 19.50 -13.52 -8.69
N ALA A 105 18.28 -12.98 -8.68
CA ALA A 105 18.01 -11.69 -8.04
C ALA A 105 18.35 -11.72 -6.54
N ASP A 106 17.97 -12.79 -5.83
CA ASP A 106 18.23 -12.94 -4.40
C ASP A 106 19.72 -12.95 -4.07
N LYS A 107 20.54 -13.67 -4.85
CA LYS A 107 22.01 -13.66 -4.71
C LYS A 107 22.61 -12.27 -4.87
N LEU A 108 22.10 -11.48 -5.84
CA LEU A 108 22.58 -10.11 -6.03
C LEU A 108 22.13 -9.19 -4.89
N TYR A 109 20.91 -9.38 -4.37
CA TYR A 109 20.45 -8.64 -3.20
C TYR A 109 21.21 -8.99 -1.93
N GLU A 110 21.60 -10.25 -1.73
CA GLU A 110 22.46 -10.67 -0.63
C GLU A 110 23.80 -9.93 -0.66
N LYS A 111 24.47 -9.92 -1.82
CA LYS A 111 25.71 -9.15 -2.03
C LYS A 111 25.51 -7.64 -1.78
N LEU A 112 24.36 -7.08 -2.15
CA LEU A 112 24.04 -5.67 -1.91
C LEU A 112 23.85 -5.36 -0.42
N ILE A 113 23.26 -6.30 0.34
CA ILE A 113 23.08 -6.18 1.79
C ILE A 113 24.42 -6.32 2.52
N GLU A 114 25.29 -7.25 2.10
CA GLU A 114 26.62 -7.41 2.68
C GLU A 114 27.49 -6.16 2.50
N ALA A 115 27.30 -5.43 1.40
CA ALA A 115 28.02 -4.18 1.15
C ALA A 115 27.49 -3.00 1.97
N ASP A 116 26.20 -3.00 2.34
CA ASP A 116 25.57 -1.98 3.17
C ASP A 116 24.40 -2.59 3.97
N GLU A 117 24.72 -3.07 5.17
CA GLU A 117 23.76 -3.76 6.03
C GLU A 117 22.64 -2.84 6.53
N THR A 118 22.87 -1.52 6.52
CA THR A 118 21.92 -0.49 6.98
C THR A 118 20.86 -0.16 5.92
N ASN A 119 21.09 -0.58 4.67
CA ASN A 119 20.16 -0.34 3.59
C ASN A 119 18.96 -1.28 3.66
N GLN A 120 17.88 -0.78 4.24
CA GLN A 120 16.62 -1.52 4.34
C GLN A 120 15.97 -1.87 2.99
N VAL A 121 16.27 -1.13 1.92
CA VAL A 121 15.60 -1.31 0.62
C VAL A 121 15.83 -2.71 0.08
N PHE A 122 17.07 -3.21 0.14
CA PHE A 122 17.40 -4.54 -0.37
C PHE A 122 16.79 -5.66 0.47
N ARG A 123 16.73 -5.48 1.79
CA ARG A 123 16.03 -6.43 2.70
C ARG A 123 14.54 -6.51 2.35
N LYS A 124 13.88 -5.36 2.13
CA LYS A 124 12.48 -5.30 1.68
C LYS A 124 12.27 -5.97 0.31
N ARG A 125 13.20 -5.82 -0.64
CA ARG A 125 13.11 -6.53 -1.94
C ARG A 125 13.21 -8.05 -1.78
N ARG A 126 14.12 -8.56 -0.95
CA ARG A 126 14.18 -10.01 -0.68
C ARG A 126 12.90 -10.55 -0.04
N ILE A 127 12.32 -9.82 0.91
CA ILE A 127 11.01 -10.14 1.49
C ILE A 127 9.92 -10.16 0.41
N ALA A 128 9.88 -9.15 -0.47
CA ALA A 128 8.93 -9.09 -1.58
C ALA A 128 9.07 -10.29 -2.54
N ILE A 129 10.30 -10.73 -2.82
CA ILE A 129 10.57 -11.94 -3.59
C ILE A 129 9.97 -13.19 -2.92
N LEU A 130 10.16 -13.36 -1.60
CA LEU A 130 9.57 -14.49 -0.87
C LEU A 130 8.04 -14.48 -0.94
N ILE A 131 7.42 -13.30 -0.83
CA ILE A 131 5.97 -13.14 -0.98
C ILE A 131 5.53 -13.49 -2.40
N ALA A 132 6.23 -13.01 -3.43
CA ALA A 132 5.93 -13.30 -4.83
C ALA A 132 6.05 -14.79 -5.19
N LYS A 133 6.98 -15.51 -4.56
CA LYS A 133 7.12 -16.98 -4.69
C LYS A 133 6.03 -17.76 -3.95
N GLY A 134 5.22 -17.10 -3.12
CA GLY A 134 4.27 -17.76 -2.24
C GLY A 134 4.91 -18.46 -1.03
N GLU A 135 6.19 -18.18 -0.74
CA GLU A 135 6.91 -18.71 0.43
C GLU A 135 6.54 -17.94 1.70
N ARG A 136 5.25 -17.96 2.05
CA ARG A 136 4.66 -17.09 3.09
C ARG A 136 5.34 -17.23 4.45
N GLN A 137 5.62 -18.47 4.87
CA GLN A 137 6.29 -18.74 6.15
C GLN A 137 7.74 -18.24 6.16
N GLY A 138 8.42 -18.26 5.00
CA GLY A 138 9.74 -17.64 4.84
C GLY A 138 9.66 -16.13 4.97
N ALA A 139 8.70 -15.51 4.27
CA ALA A 139 8.47 -14.06 4.34
C ALA A 139 8.16 -13.59 5.76
N ILE A 140 7.32 -14.32 6.52
CA ILE A 140 7.02 -14.00 7.92
C ILE A 140 8.29 -14.03 8.78
N ARG A 141 9.15 -15.05 8.64
CA ARG A 141 10.39 -15.15 9.42
C ARG A 141 11.33 -13.97 9.12
N GLU A 142 11.53 -13.66 7.84
CA GLU A 142 12.41 -12.56 7.44
C GLU A 142 11.83 -11.19 7.81
N LEU A 143 10.51 -10.99 7.74
CA LEU A 143 9.85 -9.77 8.21
C LEU A 143 10.01 -9.54 9.72
N ASN A 144 9.86 -10.59 10.54
CA ASN A 144 10.10 -10.47 11.98
C ASN A 144 11.55 -10.05 12.26
N LYS A 145 12.52 -10.74 11.65
CA LYS A 145 13.95 -10.41 11.79
C LYS A 145 14.26 -8.99 11.29
N TYR A 146 13.61 -8.55 10.20
CA TYR A 146 13.74 -7.19 9.70
C TYR A 146 13.21 -6.17 10.72
N LEU A 147 12.02 -6.39 11.27
CA LEU A 147 11.40 -5.49 12.24
C LEU A 147 12.09 -5.47 13.61
N GLU A 148 12.86 -6.49 13.98
CA GLU A 148 13.75 -6.43 15.15
C GLU A 148 14.81 -5.32 15.01
N SER A 149 15.27 -5.06 13.78
CA SER A 149 16.27 -4.00 13.49
C SER A 149 15.60 -2.67 13.09
N PHE A 150 14.43 -2.73 12.45
CA PHE A 150 13.73 -1.59 11.86
C PHE A 150 12.31 -1.46 12.41
N GLY A 151 12.15 -1.50 13.73
CA GLY A 151 10.84 -1.55 14.41
C GLY A 151 9.93 -0.34 14.20
N THR A 152 10.43 0.76 13.64
CA THR A 152 9.63 1.95 13.29
C THR A 152 9.05 1.89 11.87
N ASP A 153 9.39 0.87 11.08
CA ASP A 153 8.92 0.76 9.70
C ASP A 153 7.45 0.34 9.63
N THR A 154 6.59 1.34 9.41
CA THR A 154 5.13 1.17 9.31
C THR A 154 4.74 0.20 8.19
N GLU A 155 5.42 0.26 7.05
CA GLU A 155 5.10 -0.62 5.90
C GLU A 155 5.43 -2.08 6.20
N GLY A 156 6.55 -2.35 6.87
CA GLY A 156 6.92 -3.69 7.33
C GLY A 156 5.87 -4.29 8.28
N TRP A 157 5.38 -3.50 9.24
CA TRP A 157 4.30 -3.94 10.15
C TRP A 157 2.99 -4.23 9.42
N LEU A 158 2.60 -3.37 8.46
CA LEU A 158 1.42 -3.61 7.63
C LEU A 158 1.56 -4.90 6.82
N GLN A 159 2.69 -5.09 6.16
CA GLN A 159 2.96 -6.29 5.36
C GLN A 159 2.94 -7.54 6.23
N LEU A 160 3.56 -7.51 7.41
CA LEU A 160 3.55 -8.63 8.36
C LEU A 160 2.13 -8.94 8.87
N SER A 161 1.35 -7.90 9.18
CA SER A 161 -0.05 -8.07 9.61
C SER A 161 -0.89 -8.77 8.55
N GLU A 162 -0.73 -8.39 7.28
CA GLU A 162 -1.46 -8.98 6.15
C GLU A 162 -1.08 -10.47 5.97
N LEU A 163 0.20 -10.81 6.12
CA LEU A 163 0.63 -12.21 6.09
C LEU A 163 0.00 -13.04 7.23
N PHE A 164 -0.12 -12.48 8.44
CA PHE A 164 -0.80 -13.17 9.54
C PHE A 164 -2.31 -13.30 9.32
N LEU A 165 -2.96 -12.28 8.76
CA LEU A 165 -4.38 -12.34 8.41
C LEU A 165 -4.65 -13.43 7.37
N GLN A 166 -3.78 -13.58 6.37
CA GLN A 166 -3.89 -14.64 5.35
C GLN A 166 -3.71 -16.05 5.94
N GLU A 167 -2.91 -16.19 6.99
CA GLU A 167 -2.76 -17.46 7.73
C GLU A 167 -3.89 -17.69 8.76
N GLY A 168 -4.80 -16.73 8.94
CA GLY A 168 -5.84 -16.78 9.96
C GLY A 168 -5.32 -16.56 11.39
N ASP A 169 -4.08 -16.09 11.55
CA ASP A 169 -3.50 -15.78 12.85
C ASP A 169 -3.86 -14.37 13.29
N TYR A 170 -5.10 -14.21 13.72
CA TYR A 170 -5.64 -12.92 14.15
C TYR A 170 -4.95 -12.38 15.41
N THR A 171 -4.38 -13.23 16.26
CA THR A 171 -3.68 -12.79 17.48
C THR A 171 -2.37 -12.09 17.14
N ARG A 172 -1.55 -12.66 16.26
CA ARG A 172 -0.31 -12.01 15.81
C ARG A 172 -0.59 -10.83 14.87
N ALA A 173 -1.65 -10.90 14.08
CA ALA A 173 -2.09 -9.74 13.31
C ALA A 173 -2.49 -8.56 14.22
N ALA A 174 -3.22 -8.84 15.32
CA ALA A 174 -3.56 -7.81 16.31
C ALA A 174 -2.29 -7.17 16.90
N PHE A 175 -1.30 -7.97 17.31
CA PHE A 175 -0.03 -7.42 17.80
C PHE A 175 0.62 -6.44 16.81
N CYS A 176 0.65 -6.77 15.51
CA CYS A 176 1.19 -5.86 14.50
C CYS A 176 0.41 -4.53 14.44
N PHE A 177 -0.92 -4.57 14.57
CA PHE A 177 -1.73 -3.35 14.60
C PHE A 177 -1.60 -2.56 15.92
N GLU A 178 -1.22 -3.20 17.03
CA GLU A 178 -0.89 -2.48 18.26
C GLU A 178 0.33 -1.60 18.05
N GLU A 179 1.40 -2.13 17.43
CA GLU A 179 2.60 -1.36 17.07
C GLU A 179 2.27 -0.21 16.11
N LEU A 180 1.43 -0.45 15.10
CA LEU A 180 0.98 0.59 14.16
C LEU A 180 0.16 1.70 14.83
N ILE A 181 -0.68 1.36 15.82
CA ILE A 181 -1.47 2.33 16.58
C ILE A 181 -0.59 3.09 17.55
N LEU A 182 0.43 2.45 18.15
CA LEU A 182 1.40 3.14 19.00
C LEU A 182 2.18 4.19 18.22
N SER A 183 2.57 3.89 16.98
CA SER A 183 3.27 4.84 16.11
C SER A 183 2.35 5.95 15.60
N ASN A 184 1.09 5.64 15.28
CA ASN A 184 0.11 6.59 14.72
C ASN A 184 -1.29 6.46 15.38
N PRO A 185 -1.49 7.01 16.59
CA PRO A 185 -2.71 6.80 17.39
C PRO A 185 -3.99 7.42 16.80
N HIS A 186 -3.83 8.35 15.86
CA HIS A 186 -4.92 9.08 15.20
C HIS A 186 -5.25 8.55 13.80
N ASN A 187 -4.60 7.46 13.35
CA ASN A 187 -4.94 6.84 12.08
C ASN A 187 -6.23 6.02 12.22
N SER A 188 -7.33 6.52 11.66
CA SER A 188 -8.64 5.86 11.72
C SER A 188 -8.66 4.49 11.07
N CYS A 189 -7.86 4.27 10.01
CA CYS A 189 -7.77 2.99 9.31
C CYS A 189 -7.14 1.90 10.19
N TYR A 190 -6.09 2.23 10.96
CA TYR A 190 -5.46 1.27 11.88
C TYR A 190 -6.40 0.89 13.02
N LEU A 191 -7.10 1.88 13.59
CA LEU A 191 -8.11 1.65 14.63
C LEU A 191 -9.27 0.81 14.11
N GLN A 192 -9.75 1.08 12.90
CA GLN A 192 -10.80 0.29 12.26
C GLN A 192 -10.34 -1.16 12.04
N LYS A 193 -9.14 -1.35 11.47
CA LYS A 193 -8.61 -2.69 11.20
C LYS A 193 -8.35 -3.49 12.48
N MET A 194 -7.83 -2.86 13.52
CA MET A 194 -7.73 -3.46 14.85
C MET A 194 -9.10 -3.91 15.38
N ALA A 195 -10.12 -3.07 15.25
CA ALA A 195 -11.46 -3.40 15.69
C ALA A 195 -12.05 -4.61 14.93
N GLU A 196 -11.85 -4.68 13.61
CA GLU A 196 -12.23 -5.83 12.77
C GLU A 196 -11.55 -7.12 13.25
N ILE A 197 -10.25 -7.07 13.54
CA ILE A 197 -9.48 -8.22 14.03
C ILE A 197 -9.99 -8.69 15.39
N ARG A 198 -10.20 -7.75 16.34
CA ARG A 198 -10.75 -8.06 17.66
C ARG A 198 -12.16 -8.61 17.58
N TYR A 199 -13.00 -8.06 16.71
CA TYR A 199 -14.35 -8.58 16.47
C TYR A 199 -14.29 -10.04 15.98
N THR A 200 -13.39 -10.33 15.05
CA THR A 200 -13.20 -11.67 14.47
C THR A 200 -12.70 -12.70 15.48
N LEU A 201 -11.77 -12.30 16.38
CA LEU A 201 -11.32 -13.15 17.48
C LEU A 201 -12.47 -13.56 18.42
N GLY A 202 -13.48 -12.71 18.54
CA GLY A 202 -14.69 -12.99 19.33
C GLY A 202 -14.40 -13.13 20.84
N GLY A 203 -15.42 -13.54 21.59
CA GLY A 203 -15.38 -13.52 23.06
C GLY A 203 -15.72 -12.15 23.64
N GLN A 204 -16.27 -12.12 24.86
CA GLN A 204 -16.86 -10.91 25.43
C GLN A 204 -15.89 -9.73 25.48
N GLU A 205 -14.66 -9.99 25.93
CA GLU A 205 -13.62 -8.97 26.07
C GLU A 205 -13.20 -8.39 24.71
N ASN A 206 -12.96 -9.23 23.70
CA ASN A 206 -12.57 -8.71 22.39
C ASN A 206 -13.70 -7.95 21.70
N ILE A 207 -14.98 -8.32 21.90
CA ILE A 207 -16.10 -7.54 21.36
C ILE A 207 -16.20 -6.17 22.05
N GLU A 208 -15.96 -6.09 23.36
CA GLU A 208 -15.93 -4.81 24.07
C GLU A 208 -14.76 -3.93 23.59
N LEU A 209 -13.57 -4.52 23.36
CA LEU A 209 -12.43 -3.80 22.78
C LEU A 209 -12.70 -3.35 21.34
N ALA A 210 -13.25 -4.23 20.49
CA ALA A 210 -13.61 -3.92 19.12
C ALA A 210 -14.55 -2.72 19.06
N LYS A 211 -15.60 -2.71 19.91
CA LYS A 211 -16.50 -1.58 20.08
C LYS A 211 -15.73 -0.29 20.39
N SER A 212 -14.84 -0.29 21.38
CA SER A 212 -14.06 0.89 21.75
C SER A 212 -13.17 1.40 20.62
N TYR A 213 -12.52 0.51 19.86
CA TYR A 213 -11.70 0.88 18.72
C TYR A 213 -12.54 1.45 17.56
N PHE A 214 -13.70 0.86 17.25
CA PHE A 214 -14.60 1.42 16.26
C PHE A 214 -15.18 2.78 16.70
N GLU A 215 -15.51 2.97 17.98
CA GLU A 215 -15.98 4.27 18.52
C GLU A 215 -14.90 5.34 18.32
N LYS A 216 -13.65 5.00 18.64
CA LYS A 216 -12.51 5.90 18.43
C LYS A 216 -12.27 6.19 16.95
N SER A 217 -12.29 5.17 16.09
CA SER A 217 -12.17 5.36 14.64
C SER A 217 -13.29 6.26 14.09
N ALA A 218 -14.55 5.99 14.45
CA ALA A 218 -15.72 6.77 14.04
C ALA A 218 -15.73 8.20 14.58
N SER A 219 -14.98 8.50 15.66
CA SER A 219 -14.82 9.85 16.18
C SER A 219 -13.80 10.68 15.39
N ILE A 220 -12.81 10.02 14.78
CA ILE A 220 -11.78 10.66 13.94
C ILE A 220 -12.28 10.82 12.51
N SER A 221 -12.86 9.76 11.95
CA SER A 221 -13.42 9.73 10.61
C SER A 221 -14.73 8.95 10.66
N SER A 222 -15.83 9.59 10.29
CA SER A 222 -17.14 8.94 10.18
C SER A 222 -17.20 8.04 8.95
N SER A 223 -16.45 6.92 8.96
CA SER A 223 -16.47 5.93 7.88
C SER A 223 -17.69 5.00 8.04
N ALA A 224 -18.30 4.63 6.92
CA ALA A 224 -19.40 3.68 6.91
C ALA A 224 -19.00 2.33 7.53
N ALA A 225 -17.77 1.88 7.28
CA ALA A 225 -17.24 0.63 7.81
C ALA A 225 -17.13 0.64 9.35
N SER A 226 -16.63 1.73 9.95
CA SER A 226 -16.55 1.84 11.42
C SER A 226 -17.92 1.89 12.08
N LEU A 227 -18.88 2.63 11.51
CA LEU A 227 -20.25 2.67 12.02
C LEU A 227 -20.96 1.31 11.87
N TYR A 228 -20.74 0.61 10.76
CA TYR A 228 -21.28 -0.73 10.57
C TYR A 228 -20.69 -1.74 11.58
N GLY A 229 -19.37 -1.71 11.79
CA GLY A 229 -18.69 -2.50 12.82
C GLY A 229 -19.24 -2.26 14.23
N LEU A 230 -19.58 -1.01 14.57
CA LEU A 230 -20.25 -0.69 15.84
C LEU A 230 -21.62 -1.34 15.98
N ILE A 231 -22.44 -1.30 14.93
CA ILE A 231 -23.77 -1.91 14.94
C ILE A 231 -23.63 -3.43 15.18
N LEU A 232 -22.67 -4.08 14.54
CA LEU A 232 -22.38 -5.50 14.75
C LEU A 232 -21.93 -5.80 16.19
N CYS A 233 -21.06 -4.97 16.76
CA CYS A 233 -20.64 -5.09 18.16
C CYS A 233 -21.81 -4.94 19.12
N TYR A 234 -22.64 -3.89 18.96
CA TYR A 234 -23.80 -3.69 19.82
C TYR A 234 -24.82 -4.81 19.70
N ASN A 235 -25.07 -5.35 18.50
CA ASN A 235 -25.96 -6.50 18.33
C ASN A 235 -25.48 -7.70 19.17
N GLN A 236 -24.20 -8.05 19.08
CA GLN A 236 -23.64 -9.19 19.82
C GLN A 236 -23.62 -8.96 21.34
N LEU A 237 -23.37 -7.72 21.79
CA LEU A 237 -23.43 -7.36 23.20
C LEU A 237 -24.88 -7.36 23.73
N ALA A 238 -25.84 -6.89 22.95
CA ALA A 238 -27.26 -6.84 23.32
C ALA A 238 -27.85 -8.24 23.54
N GLN A 239 -27.42 -9.23 22.76
CA GLN A 239 -27.85 -10.63 22.91
C GLN A 239 -27.46 -11.24 24.26
N LYS A 240 -26.36 -10.77 24.87
CA LYS A 240 -25.86 -11.27 26.15
C LYS A 240 -26.21 -10.38 27.34
N ALA A 241 -26.67 -9.16 27.10
CA ALA A 241 -27.03 -8.21 28.14
C ALA A 241 -28.49 -8.39 28.60
N SER A 242 -28.79 -7.96 29.83
CA SER A 242 -30.15 -7.94 30.39
C SER A 242 -30.39 -6.65 31.19
N GLY A 243 -31.67 -6.34 31.43
CA GLY A 243 -32.10 -5.17 32.19
C GLY A 243 -31.61 -3.84 31.61
N GLN A 244 -31.16 -2.94 32.49
CA GLN A 244 -30.75 -1.58 32.14
C GLN A 244 -29.59 -1.54 31.13
N ARG A 245 -28.59 -2.42 31.28
CA ARG A 245 -27.44 -2.49 30.36
C ARG A 245 -27.87 -2.82 28.93
N LYS A 246 -28.86 -3.70 28.75
CA LYS A 246 -29.40 -4.01 27.42
C LYS A 246 -30.07 -2.80 26.80
N HIS A 247 -30.87 -2.06 27.58
CA HIS A 247 -31.55 -0.86 27.11
C HIS A 247 -30.57 0.21 26.62
N GLU A 248 -29.48 0.45 27.35
CA GLU A 248 -28.44 1.39 26.96
C GLU A 248 -27.72 0.99 25.66
N ILE A 249 -27.36 -0.29 25.52
CA ILE A 249 -26.73 -0.83 24.30
C ILE A 249 -27.66 -0.65 23.09
N VAL A 250 -28.93 -0.97 23.28
CA VAL A 250 -29.96 -0.88 22.23
C VAL A 250 -30.15 0.57 21.77
N LEU A 251 -30.23 1.51 22.70
CA LEU A 251 -30.35 2.94 22.38
C LEU A 251 -29.10 3.44 21.63
N ALA A 252 -27.90 3.06 22.08
CA ALA A 252 -26.66 3.41 21.40
C ALA A 252 -26.62 2.84 19.96
N ALA A 253 -27.06 1.61 19.77
CA ALA A 253 -27.12 0.97 18.46
C ALA A 253 -28.06 1.70 17.50
N GLN A 254 -29.24 2.14 17.97
CA GLN A 254 -30.18 2.92 17.17
C GLN A 254 -29.57 4.26 16.73
N ASN A 255 -28.87 4.97 17.64
CA ASN A 255 -28.18 6.21 17.31
C ASN A 255 -27.09 6.02 16.25
N VAL A 256 -26.34 4.92 16.31
CA VAL A 256 -25.32 4.60 15.29
C VAL A 256 -25.98 4.26 13.95
N CYS A 257 -27.11 3.53 13.95
CA CYS A 257 -27.87 3.30 12.72
C CYS A 257 -28.33 4.62 12.09
N ASP A 258 -28.80 5.58 12.88
CA ASP A 258 -29.20 6.89 12.38
C ASP A 258 -28.04 7.70 11.81
N ARG A 259 -26.88 7.68 12.47
CA ARG A 259 -25.66 8.29 11.94
C ARG A 259 -25.23 7.67 10.61
N LEU A 260 -25.34 6.34 10.49
CA LEU A 260 -24.98 5.64 9.27
C LEU A 260 -25.96 5.96 8.12
N LEU A 261 -27.27 6.00 8.40
CA LEU A 261 -28.26 6.42 7.41
C LEU A 261 -28.01 7.84 6.93
N LEU A 262 -27.72 8.77 7.84
CA LEU A 262 -27.37 10.16 7.48
C LEU A 262 -26.10 10.24 6.62
N LEU A 263 -25.12 9.37 6.87
CA LEU A 263 -23.90 9.32 6.05
C LEU A 263 -24.22 8.95 4.60
N TYR A 264 -25.04 7.91 4.38
CA TYR A 264 -25.48 7.52 3.05
C TYR A 264 -26.35 8.59 2.37
N ASP A 265 -27.26 9.23 3.11
CA ASP A 265 -28.10 10.31 2.58
C ASP A 265 -27.25 11.52 2.10
N ASN A 266 -26.14 11.82 2.79
CA ASN A 266 -25.23 12.91 2.38
C ASN A 266 -24.40 12.53 1.14
N GLU A 267 -23.94 11.28 1.03
CA GLU A 267 -23.23 10.79 -0.17
C GLU A 267 -24.12 10.83 -1.43
N GLU A 268 -25.44 10.65 -1.28
CA GLU A 268 -26.42 10.85 -2.37
C GLU A 268 -26.49 12.32 -2.84
N THR A 269 -26.31 13.28 -1.93
CA THR A 269 -26.38 14.72 -2.29
C THR A 269 -25.12 15.22 -3.00
N ASP A 270 -23.93 14.77 -2.60
CA ASP A 270 -22.67 15.18 -3.22
C ASP A 270 -22.51 14.60 -4.64
N THR A 271 -22.99 13.37 -4.87
CA THR A 271 -22.98 12.73 -6.19
C THR A 271 -23.99 13.33 -7.16
N SER A 272 -25.03 14.00 -6.68
CA SER A 272 -25.99 14.71 -7.54
C SER A 272 -25.46 16.03 -8.12
N SER A 273 -24.30 16.51 -7.65
CA SER A 273 -23.73 17.81 -8.00
C SER A 273 -22.72 17.76 -9.16
N ASN A 274 -22.18 16.60 -9.51
CA ASN A 274 -21.29 16.42 -10.66
C ASN A 274 -21.39 14.98 -11.19
N GLU A 275 -21.88 14.87 -12.42
CA GLU A 275 -22.06 13.65 -13.22
C GLU A 275 -23.14 12.66 -12.74
N ILE A 276 -24.05 12.30 -13.65
CA ILE A 276 -25.07 11.26 -13.45
C ILE A 276 -24.33 9.91 -13.38
N ILE A 277 -23.80 9.60 -12.20
CA ILE A 277 -23.31 8.27 -11.89
C ILE A 277 -24.55 7.43 -11.62
N GLU A 278 -24.83 6.46 -12.50
CA GLU A 278 -25.86 5.44 -12.28
C GLU A 278 -25.79 4.92 -10.85
N ARG A 279 -26.92 4.93 -10.14
CA ARG A 279 -27.07 4.37 -8.79
C ARG A 279 -26.35 3.03 -8.74
N GLN A 280 -25.28 2.92 -7.95
CA GLN A 280 -24.73 1.61 -7.66
C GLN A 280 -25.87 0.81 -6.98
N PRO A 281 -26.35 -0.31 -7.57
CA PRO A 281 -27.53 -1.05 -7.12
C PRO A 281 -27.39 -1.65 -5.71
N ASN A 282 -26.23 -1.46 -5.08
CA ASN A 282 -25.91 -1.90 -3.74
C ASN A 282 -26.30 -0.87 -2.65
N PHE A 283 -26.36 0.44 -2.94
CA PHE A 283 -26.64 1.45 -1.91
C PHE A 283 -28.05 1.33 -1.32
N GLU A 284 -29.09 1.23 -2.15
CA GLU A 284 -30.47 1.04 -1.66
C GLU A 284 -30.62 -0.24 -0.84
N LYS A 285 -29.93 -1.31 -1.24
CA LYS A 285 -29.90 -2.58 -0.48
C LYS A 285 -29.23 -2.40 0.87
N GLN A 286 -28.09 -1.70 0.92
CA GLN A 286 -27.38 -1.40 2.17
C GLN A 286 -28.24 -0.57 3.12
N ILE A 287 -28.89 0.49 2.63
CA ILE A 287 -29.84 1.30 3.40
C ILE A 287 -30.99 0.43 3.93
N GLY A 288 -31.52 -0.47 3.09
CA GLY A 288 -32.56 -1.43 3.50
C GLY A 288 -32.10 -2.33 4.65
N VAL A 289 -30.88 -2.86 4.58
CA VAL A 289 -30.27 -3.67 5.65
C VAL A 289 -30.12 -2.86 6.93
N ILE A 290 -29.67 -1.60 6.85
CA ILE A 290 -29.49 -0.74 8.04
C ILE A 290 -30.84 -0.43 8.69
N LYS A 291 -31.87 -0.12 7.91
CA LYS A 291 -33.24 0.08 8.42
C LYS A 291 -33.78 -1.18 9.08
N PHE A 292 -33.52 -2.35 8.50
CA PHE A 292 -33.87 -3.64 9.11
C PHE A 292 -33.14 -3.86 10.44
N LEU A 293 -31.82 -3.69 10.49
CA LEU A 293 -31.03 -3.79 11.72
C LEU A 293 -31.55 -2.83 12.80
N LYS A 294 -31.86 -1.58 12.43
CA LYS A 294 -32.46 -0.60 13.35
C LYS A 294 -33.79 -1.10 13.93
N SER A 295 -34.61 -1.77 13.13
CA SER A 295 -35.90 -2.31 13.58
C SER A 295 -35.73 -3.45 14.58
N CYS A 296 -34.70 -4.29 14.43
CA CYS A 296 -34.37 -5.36 15.38
C CYS A 296 -33.99 -4.85 16.77
N PHE A 297 -33.59 -3.57 16.89
CA PHE A 297 -33.30 -2.93 18.16
C PHE A 297 -34.54 -2.26 18.80
N LYS A 298 -35.73 -2.32 18.21
CA LYS A 298 -36.94 -1.69 18.78
C LYS A 298 -37.78 -2.62 19.67
N GLU A 299 -37.43 -3.92 19.71
CA GLU A 299 -38.07 -4.96 20.54
C GLU A 299 -37.22 -5.27 21.79
#